data_AF-A0A1G1VPM1-F1
#
_entry.id   AF-A0A1G1VPM1-F1
#
_cell.length_a   1.000
_cell.length_b   1.000
_cell.length_c   1.000
_cell.angle_alpha   90.00
_cell.angle_beta   90.00
_cell.angle_gamma   90.00
#
_symmetry.space_group_name_H-M   'P 1'
#
loop_
_entity.id
_entity.type
_entity.pdbx_description
1 polymer ?
#
loop_
_entity_poly.entity_id
_entity_poly.type
_entity_poly.pdbx_seq_one_letter_code
_entity_poly.pdbx_strand_id
1 'polypeptide(L)'
;MESSAFAVGTPTTQKGFSLIEILLAIILFGLLTGAGVANYYKLNQRKLVEGASRKVETALRDTQKQASAGVIPSGFCPSPNTLDSYSVRFGSGGTDDTWEIRAHCSDTSSAVTQTNTLPEGTRFSLERFVFFKVLGETLDFGQLVCVEDDAGDLIYNISVDQGGAVDFLGETGACDPGLEVVLNSASGKTCNTACADIGKSCSGISTNPLGANGRYRRRGFFGACQTPVGTCGTTMIDQVGSNCSGIPIYGTYCRCL
;
A
#
# COMPACT_ATOMS: atom_id res chain seq x y z
N MET A 1 47.84 49.11 -55.68
CA MET A 1 46.51 49.54 -56.17
C MET A 1 45.57 48.36 -55.97
N GLU A 2 45.01 48.24 -54.76
CA GLU A 2 44.01 47.21 -54.45
C GLU A 2 42.65 47.89 -54.37
N SER A 3 41.74 47.38 -55.20
CA SER A 3 40.39 47.88 -55.38
C SER A 3 39.47 47.18 -54.40
N SER A 4 39.09 47.87 -53.33
CA SER A 4 38.10 47.40 -52.36
C SER A 4 36.69 47.52 -52.94
N ALA A 5 36.06 46.38 -53.27
CA ALA A 5 34.66 46.33 -53.69
C ALA A 5 33.74 46.43 -52.45
N PHE A 6 32.98 47.53 -52.36
CA PHE A 6 31.93 47.75 -51.37
C PHE A 6 30.67 46.98 -51.79
N ALA A 7 30.38 45.89 -51.10
CA ALA A 7 29.15 45.11 -51.31
C ALA A 7 27.95 45.88 -50.73
N VAL A 8 27.09 46.40 -51.62
CA VAL A 8 25.81 47.01 -51.28
C VAL A 8 24.86 45.90 -50.81
N GLY A 9 24.65 45.82 -49.50
CA GLY A 9 23.62 44.96 -48.91
C GLY A 9 22.23 45.42 -49.34
N THR A 10 21.47 44.55 -50.00
CA THR A 10 20.07 44.80 -50.36
C THR A 10 19.23 45.01 -49.10
N PRO A 11 18.39 46.07 -49.03
CA PRO A 11 17.56 46.33 -47.87
C PRO A 11 16.52 45.22 -47.70
N THR A 12 16.67 44.42 -46.64
CA THR A 12 15.66 43.45 -46.24
C THR A 12 14.45 44.20 -45.70
N THR A 13 13.33 44.16 -46.42
CA THR A 13 12.06 44.75 -46.00
C THR A 13 11.62 44.13 -44.67
N GLN A 14 11.72 44.88 -43.58
CA GLN A 14 11.25 44.43 -42.27
C GLN A 14 9.71 44.36 -42.31
N LYS A 15 9.16 43.15 -42.27
CA LYS A 15 7.72 42.94 -42.09
C LYS A 15 7.43 43.07 -40.58
N GLY A 16 6.73 44.13 -40.20
CA GLY A 16 6.18 44.27 -38.85
C GLY A 16 4.96 43.39 -38.66
N PHE A 17 4.80 42.82 -37.46
CA PHE A 17 3.59 42.09 -37.08
C PHE A 17 2.41 43.06 -36.95
N SER A 18 1.23 42.63 -37.40
CA SER A 18 0.01 43.41 -37.19
C SER A 18 -0.46 43.31 -35.73
N LEU A 19 -1.15 44.34 -35.23
CA LEU A 19 -1.65 44.36 -33.85
C LEU A 19 -2.60 43.19 -33.57
N ILE A 20 -3.41 42.78 -34.55
CA ILE A 20 -4.30 41.62 -34.44
C ILE A 20 -3.53 40.30 -34.34
N GLU A 21 -2.38 40.18 -34.99
CA GLU A 21 -1.54 38.98 -34.98
C GLU A 21 -0.86 38.79 -33.62
N ILE A 22 -0.41 39.90 -33.00
CA ILE A 22 0.09 39.88 -31.62
C ILE A 22 -1.01 39.51 -30.63
N LEU A 23 -2.24 40.03 -30.80
CA LEU A 23 -3.37 39.69 -29.93
C LEU A 23 -3.70 38.18 -30.00
N LEU A 24 -3.77 37.63 -31.21
CA LEU A 24 -4.03 36.20 -31.41
C LEU A 24 -2.91 35.33 -30.83
N ALA A 25 -1.65 35.73 -30.99
CA ALA A 25 -0.53 35.01 -30.40
C ALA A 25 -0.64 34.94 -28.86
N ILE A 26 -0.95 36.06 -28.19
CA ILE A 26 -1.10 36.10 -26.73
C ILE A 26 -2.24 35.19 -26.27
N ILE A 27 -3.37 35.19 -26.98
CA ILE A 27 -4.51 34.31 -26.67
C ILE A 27 -4.11 32.84 -26.79
N LEU A 28 -3.44 32.46 -27.89
CA LEU A 28 -2.99 31.09 -28.11
C LEU A 28 -1.96 30.64 -27.06
N PHE A 29 -1.00 31.50 -26.71
CA PHE A 29 -0.05 31.21 -25.65
C PHE A 29 -0.73 31.07 -24.28
N GLY A 30 -1.72 31.92 -23.98
CA GLY A 30 -2.51 31.82 -22.75
C GLY A 30 -3.24 30.48 -22.63
N LEU A 31 -3.88 30.03 -23.71
CA LEU A 31 -4.58 28.75 -23.74
C LEU A 31 -3.64 27.55 -23.59
N LEU A 32 -2.51 27.55 -24.31
CA LEU A 32 -1.52 26.48 -24.22
C LEU A 32 -0.88 26.40 -22.83
N THR A 33 -0.57 27.55 -22.23
CA THR A 33 0.03 27.62 -20.89
C THR A 33 -0.95 27.14 -19.82
N GLY A 34 -2.22 27.58 -19.89
CA GLY A 34 -3.26 27.17 -18.94
C GLY A 34 -3.48 25.66 -18.91
N ALA A 35 -3.65 25.04 -20.08
CA ALA A 35 -3.80 23.58 -20.17
C ALA A 35 -2.52 22.83 -19.78
N GLY A 36 -1.34 23.38 -20.10
CA GLY A 36 -0.05 22.80 -19.77
C GLY A 36 0.20 22.68 -18.27
N VAL A 37 -0.08 23.74 -17.51
CA VAL A 37 0.17 23.77 -16.05
C VAL A 37 -0.72 22.78 -15.30
N ALA A 38 -2.01 22.70 -15.63
CA ALA A 38 -2.93 21.77 -14.99
C ALA A 38 -2.54 20.30 -15.22
N ASN A 39 -2.13 19.96 -16.45
CA ASN A 39 -1.66 18.62 -16.78
C ASN A 39 -0.31 18.31 -16.11
N TYR A 40 0.60 19.28 -16.06
CA TYR A 40 1.88 19.13 -15.38
C TYR A 40 1.70 18.79 -13.90
N TYR A 41 0.78 19.48 -13.21
CA TYR A 41 0.48 19.20 -11.80
C TYR A 41 0.01 17.75 -11.59
N LYS A 42 -0.94 17.27 -12.39
CA LYS A 42 -1.44 15.89 -12.29
C LYS A 42 -0.34 14.85 -12.56
N LEU A 43 0.52 15.10 -13.55
CA LEU A 43 1.65 14.21 -13.85
C LEU A 43 2.69 14.19 -12.72
N ASN A 44 2.97 15.36 -12.14
CA ASN A 44 3.89 15.46 -11.01
C ASN A 44 3.36 14.70 -9.79
N GLN A 45 2.07 14.87 -9.45
CA GLN A 45 1.43 14.12 -8.37
C GLN A 45 1.46 12.61 -8.61
N ARG A 46 1.17 12.17 -9.84
CA ARG A 46 1.31 10.76 -10.22
C ARG A 46 2.71 10.21 -9.99
N LYS A 47 3.73 10.95 -10.39
CA LYS A 47 5.12 10.53 -10.19
C LYS A 47 5.55 10.55 -8.73
N LEU A 48 4.99 11.47 -7.94
CA LEU A 48 5.23 11.53 -6.50
C LEU A 48 4.67 10.29 -5.79
N VAL A 49 3.38 9.97 -5.98
CA VAL A 49 2.74 8.80 -5.35
C VAL A 49 3.32 7.49 -5.88
N GLU A 50 3.58 7.38 -7.20
CA GLU A 50 4.25 6.21 -7.79
C GLU A 50 5.64 6.01 -7.16
N GLY A 51 6.44 7.07 -7.05
CA GLY A 51 7.76 7.02 -6.45
C GLY A 51 7.74 6.65 -4.96
N ALA A 52 6.79 7.19 -4.20
CA ALA A 52 6.57 6.84 -2.80
C ALA A 52 6.20 5.36 -2.65
N SER A 53 5.30 4.86 -3.49
CA SER A 53 4.87 3.45 -3.50
C SER A 53 6.02 2.51 -3.86
N ARG A 54 6.86 2.86 -4.84
CA ARG A 54 8.05 2.06 -5.19
C ARG A 54 9.08 1.99 -4.05
N LYS A 55 9.20 3.04 -3.23
CA LYS A 55 10.03 2.99 -2.02
C LYS A 55 9.48 1.99 -1.01
N VAL A 56 8.16 1.99 -0.81
CA VAL A 56 7.49 1.02 0.08
C VAL A 56 7.65 -0.41 -0.44
N GLU A 57 7.45 -0.63 -1.74
CA GLU A 57 7.67 -1.93 -2.38
C GLU A 57 9.11 -2.43 -2.17
N THR A 58 10.10 -1.56 -2.39
CA THR A 58 11.51 -1.88 -2.20
C THR A 58 11.78 -2.27 -0.74
N ALA A 59 11.25 -1.50 0.22
CA ALA A 59 11.38 -1.79 1.64
C ALA A 59 10.73 -3.13 2.03
N LEU A 60 9.55 -3.45 1.48
CA LEU A 60 8.89 -4.74 1.67
C LEU A 60 9.75 -5.89 1.13
N ARG A 61 10.27 -5.77 -0.09
CA ARG A 61 11.17 -6.78 -0.70
C ARG A 61 12.45 -6.97 0.10
N ASP A 62 13.05 -5.90 0.59
CA ASP A 62 14.27 -5.99 1.38
C ASP A 62 14.00 -6.60 2.76
N THR A 63 12.86 -6.29 3.37
CA THR A 63 12.41 -6.93 4.61
C THR A 63 12.18 -8.43 4.39
N GLN A 64 11.51 -8.81 3.30
CA GLN A 64 11.31 -10.20 2.90
C GLN A 64 12.66 -10.93 2.75
N LYS A 65 13.63 -10.32 2.07
CA LYS A 65 14.99 -10.88 1.93
C LYS A 65 15.66 -11.08 3.30
N GLN A 66 15.61 -10.07 4.18
CA GLN A 66 16.18 -10.16 5.53
C GLN A 66 15.55 -11.30 6.35
N ALA A 67 14.22 -11.44 6.29
CA ALA A 67 13.50 -12.53 6.94
C ALA A 67 13.92 -13.90 6.37
N SER A 68 13.97 -14.04 5.05
CA SER A 68 14.37 -15.30 4.40
C SER A 68 15.81 -15.71 4.70
N ALA A 69 16.71 -14.73 4.85
CA ALA A 69 18.10 -14.94 5.20
C ALA A 69 18.33 -15.14 6.71
N GLY A 70 17.30 -14.95 7.55
CA GLY A 70 17.41 -15.06 9.01
C GLY A 70 18.38 -14.05 9.62
N VAL A 71 18.54 -12.86 9.01
CA VAL A 71 19.48 -11.85 9.49
C VAL A 71 18.99 -11.31 10.83
N ILE A 72 19.76 -11.50 11.89
CA ILE A 72 19.42 -10.99 13.21
C ILE A 72 20.05 -9.59 13.40
N PRO A 73 19.28 -8.55 13.73
CA PRO A 73 19.84 -7.25 14.09
C PRO A 73 20.83 -7.37 15.25
N SER A 74 21.94 -6.63 15.20
CA SER A 74 22.99 -6.72 16.21
C SER A 74 22.46 -6.44 17.61
N GLY A 75 22.70 -7.36 18.55
CA GLY A 75 22.25 -7.23 19.94
C GLY A 75 20.77 -7.53 20.17
N PHE A 76 20.07 -8.09 19.17
CA PHE A 76 18.67 -8.50 19.26
C PHE A 76 18.55 -10.03 19.17
N CYS A 77 17.49 -10.61 19.74
CA CYS A 77 17.31 -12.07 19.91
C CYS A 77 18.51 -12.78 20.59
N PRO A 78 18.83 -12.47 21.86
CA PRO A 78 19.91 -13.17 22.56
C PRO A 78 19.59 -14.65 22.73
N SER A 79 20.61 -15.51 22.65
CA SER A 79 20.48 -16.95 22.92
C SER A 79 19.78 -17.20 24.28
N PRO A 80 18.78 -18.10 24.34
CA PRO A 80 18.45 -19.14 23.35
C PRO A 80 17.44 -18.71 22.27
N ASN A 81 17.08 -17.43 22.19
CA ASN A 81 16.03 -16.97 21.31
C ASN A 81 16.51 -16.88 19.86
N THR A 82 15.61 -17.21 18.93
CA THR A 82 15.87 -17.09 17.50
C THR A 82 15.01 -15.98 16.91
N LEU A 83 15.41 -15.45 15.76
CA LEU A 83 14.53 -14.61 14.96
C LEU A 83 13.35 -15.46 14.48
N ASP A 84 12.13 -14.97 14.71
CA ASP A 84 10.88 -15.62 14.32
C ASP A 84 10.31 -14.97 13.05
N SER A 85 10.27 -13.64 13.02
CA SER A 85 9.70 -12.91 11.89
C SER A 85 10.18 -11.46 11.81
N TYR A 86 9.97 -10.85 10.66
CA TYR A 86 9.96 -9.42 10.48
C TYR A 86 8.52 -8.93 10.29
N SER A 87 8.25 -7.69 10.68
CA SER A 87 7.00 -7.01 10.34
C SER A 87 7.24 -5.59 9.87
N VAL A 88 6.49 -5.15 8.87
CA VAL A 88 6.42 -3.75 8.44
C VAL A 88 5.09 -3.17 8.91
N ARG A 89 5.15 -2.13 9.74
CA ARG A 89 3.99 -1.40 10.26
C ARG A 89 3.86 -0.06 9.55
N PHE A 90 2.77 0.15 8.85
CA PHE A 90 2.44 1.38 8.12
C PHE A 90 1.53 2.28 8.96
N GLY A 91 1.68 3.60 8.87
CA GLY A 91 0.90 4.57 9.65
C GLY A 91 1.25 4.59 11.14
N SER A 92 2.51 4.32 11.49
CA SER A 92 2.94 4.26 12.89
C SER A 92 3.03 5.64 13.55
N GLY A 93 2.90 5.70 14.89
CA GLY A 93 3.32 6.89 15.66
C GLY A 93 2.37 8.08 15.66
N GLY A 94 1.14 7.94 15.13
CA GLY A 94 0.16 9.04 15.07
C GLY A 94 0.30 9.94 13.86
N THR A 95 1.13 9.54 12.88
CA THR A 95 1.25 10.19 11.57
C THR A 95 1.06 9.14 10.48
N ASP A 96 0.15 9.42 9.54
CA ASP A 96 -0.22 8.49 8.45
C ASP A 96 0.89 8.32 7.39
N ASP A 97 2.05 8.96 7.59
CA ASP A 97 3.12 9.05 6.59
C ASP A 97 4.37 8.24 6.96
N THR A 98 4.37 7.54 8.11
CA THR A 98 5.56 6.78 8.56
C THR A 98 5.34 5.29 8.52
N TRP A 99 6.43 4.54 8.33
CA TRP A 99 6.43 3.11 8.54
C TRP A 99 7.68 2.63 9.26
N GLU A 100 7.51 1.56 10.02
CA GLU A 100 8.56 0.93 10.82
C GLU A 100 8.76 -0.52 10.39
N ILE A 101 10.01 -0.92 10.22
CA ILE A 101 10.40 -2.33 10.12
C ILE A 101 10.77 -2.79 11.53
N ARG A 102 10.22 -3.93 11.94
CA ARG A 102 10.44 -4.53 13.25
C ARG A 102 10.88 -5.97 13.10
N ALA A 103 11.88 -6.38 13.87
CA ALA A 103 12.23 -7.79 14.05
C ALA A 103 11.49 -8.34 15.28
N HIS A 104 11.07 -9.61 15.22
CA HIS A 104 10.42 -10.35 16.30
C HIS A 104 11.22 -11.61 16.60
N CYS A 105 11.46 -11.86 17.89
CA CYS A 105 12.14 -13.07 18.35
C CYS A 105 11.13 -14.11 18.87
N SER A 106 11.59 -15.35 19.02
CA SER A 106 10.81 -16.47 19.56
C SER A 106 10.28 -16.26 20.99
N ASP A 107 10.87 -15.34 21.76
CA ASP A 107 10.43 -14.97 23.11
C ASP A 107 9.39 -13.83 23.12
N THR A 108 8.82 -13.48 21.96
CA THR A 108 7.86 -12.39 21.74
C THR A 108 8.43 -10.98 21.87
N SER A 109 9.75 -10.82 22.09
CA SER A 109 10.38 -9.51 22.05
C SER A 109 10.36 -8.95 20.63
N SER A 110 10.17 -7.64 20.50
CA SER A 110 10.17 -6.93 19.22
C SER A 110 11.00 -5.65 19.31
N ALA A 111 11.76 -5.33 18.26
CA ALA A 111 12.53 -4.10 18.17
C ALA A 111 12.35 -3.46 16.80
N VAL A 112 12.29 -2.13 16.78
CA VAL A 112 12.31 -1.33 15.55
C VAL A 112 13.73 -1.36 15.00
N THR A 113 13.89 -1.87 13.78
CA THR A 113 15.18 -1.92 13.09
C THR A 113 15.37 -0.73 12.17
N GLN A 114 14.27 -0.19 11.64
CA GLN A 114 14.28 0.95 10.73
C GLN A 114 12.96 1.72 10.84
N THR A 115 13.04 3.05 10.74
CA THR A 115 11.89 3.94 10.59
C THR A 115 12.09 4.75 9.32
N ASN A 116 11.04 4.87 8.52
CA ASN A 116 11.05 5.66 7.30
C ASN A 116 9.79 6.53 7.23
N THR A 117 9.86 7.55 6.38
CA THR A 117 8.77 8.51 6.16
C THR A 117 8.52 8.65 4.67
N LEU A 118 7.25 8.73 4.30
CA LEU A 118 6.81 9.00 2.94
C LEU A 118 7.19 10.44 2.56
N PRO A 119 7.39 10.74 1.27
CA PRO A 119 7.50 12.12 0.82
C PRO A 119 6.26 12.94 1.22
N GLU A 120 6.46 14.23 1.48
CA GLU A 120 5.35 15.17 1.66
C GLU A 120 4.39 15.13 0.46
N GLY A 121 3.09 15.24 0.71
CA GLY A 121 2.05 15.08 -0.30
C GLY A 121 1.56 13.64 -0.49
N THR A 122 2.07 12.70 0.30
CA THR A 122 1.67 11.28 0.24
C THR A 122 1.50 10.68 1.63
N ARG A 123 0.54 9.75 1.76
CA ARG A 123 0.20 9.07 3.01
C ARG A 123 -0.17 7.61 2.80
N PHE A 124 -0.23 6.83 3.87
CA PHE A 124 -0.88 5.53 3.87
C PHE A 124 -2.38 5.70 4.07
N SER A 125 -3.20 4.97 3.32
CA SER A 125 -4.66 5.06 3.47
C SER A 125 -5.14 4.56 4.85
N LEU A 126 -4.45 3.57 5.44
CA LEU A 126 -4.82 2.91 6.69
C LEU A 126 -3.59 2.34 7.41
N GLU A 127 -3.66 2.22 8.74
CA GLU A 127 -2.67 1.47 9.52
C GLU A 127 -2.73 -0.03 9.15
N ARG A 128 -1.58 -0.60 8.77
CA ARG A 128 -1.46 -2.00 8.32
C ARG A 128 -0.16 -2.64 8.82
N PHE A 129 -0.17 -3.97 8.92
CA PHE A 129 0.97 -4.77 9.36
C PHE A 129 1.23 -5.92 8.39
N VAL A 130 2.31 -5.84 7.63
CA VAL A 130 2.82 -6.95 6.82
C VAL A 130 3.81 -7.75 7.63
N PHE A 131 3.66 -9.07 7.67
CA PHE A 131 4.60 -9.97 8.31
C PHE A 131 5.40 -10.71 7.24
N PHE A 132 6.65 -11.03 7.56
CA PHE A 132 7.49 -11.95 6.79
C PHE A 132 8.15 -12.90 7.78
N LYS A 133 7.76 -14.17 7.74
CA LYS A 133 8.35 -15.18 8.60
C LYS A 133 9.73 -15.60 8.11
N VAL A 134 10.58 -16.06 9.03
CA VAL A 134 11.85 -16.67 8.65
C VAL A 134 11.63 -17.96 7.86
N LEU A 135 12.62 -18.35 7.06
CA LEU A 135 12.62 -19.61 6.29
C LEU A 135 11.49 -19.76 5.25
N GLY A 136 10.86 -18.66 4.84
CA GLY A 136 9.86 -18.67 3.76
C GLY A 136 8.54 -19.33 4.15
N GLU A 137 8.22 -19.38 5.45
CA GLU A 137 6.88 -19.79 5.86
C GLU A 137 5.82 -18.84 5.29
N THR A 138 4.68 -19.41 4.92
CA THR A 138 3.56 -18.66 4.35
C THR A 138 2.91 -17.74 5.37
N LEU A 139 2.39 -16.62 4.88
CA LEU A 139 1.48 -15.76 5.61
C LEU A 139 0.09 -16.39 5.66
N ASP A 140 -0.66 -16.08 6.72
CA ASP A 140 -2.03 -16.57 6.88
C ASP A 140 -2.97 -16.06 5.76
N PHE A 141 -2.65 -14.90 5.17
CA PHE A 141 -3.44 -14.29 4.10
C PHE A 141 -2.62 -13.25 3.32
N GLY A 142 -3.04 -12.99 2.07
CA GLY A 142 -2.50 -11.90 1.27
C GLY A 142 -2.91 -10.53 1.83
N GLN A 143 -1.97 -9.60 1.76
CA GLN A 143 -2.12 -8.23 2.25
C GLN A 143 -2.01 -7.23 1.11
N LEU A 144 -2.68 -6.09 1.31
CA LEU A 144 -2.61 -4.95 0.42
C LEU A 144 -2.13 -3.75 1.21
N VAL A 145 -1.11 -3.08 0.68
CA VAL A 145 -0.58 -1.82 1.19
C VAL A 145 -0.89 -0.76 0.15
N CYS A 146 -1.45 0.35 0.59
CA CYS A 146 -1.82 1.44 -0.29
C CYS A 146 -1.10 2.70 0.12
N VAL A 147 -0.60 3.40 -0.89
CA VAL A 147 -0.04 4.74 -0.76
C VAL A 147 -0.90 5.66 -1.61
N GLU A 148 -1.32 6.77 -1.04
CA GLU A 148 -2.18 7.73 -1.71
C GLU A 148 -1.61 9.14 -1.59
N ASP A 149 -2.13 10.06 -2.41
CA ASP A 149 -1.92 11.48 -2.18
C ASP A 149 -2.76 11.98 -0.99
N ASP A 150 -2.42 13.15 -0.45
CA ASP A 150 -3.14 13.71 0.72
C ASP A 150 -4.63 13.95 0.47
N ALA A 151 -5.02 14.11 -0.81
CA ALA A 151 -6.42 14.23 -1.22
C ALA A 151 -7.17 12.88 -1.21
N GLY A 152 -6.46 11.75 -1.36
CA GLY A 152 -7.04 10.43 -1.56
C GLY A 152 -7.62 10.21 -2.96
N ASP A 153 -7.26 11.05 -3.92
CA ASP A 153 -7.72 10.98 -5.32
C ASP A 153 -6.89 10.01 -6.15
N LEU A 154 -5.63 9.80 -5.75
CA LEU A 154 -4.67 8.98 -6.46
C LEU A 154 -4.11 7.91 -5.53
N ILE A 155 -4.38 6.64 -5.82
CA ILE A 155 -4.01 5.52 -4.96
C ILE A 155 -3.15 4.52 -5.74
N TYR A 156 -2.06 4.09 -5.15
CA TYR A 156 -1.20 3.03 -5.67
C TYR A 156 -1.16 1.85 -4.72
N ASN A 157 -1.31 0.65 -5.28
CA ASN A 157 -1.44 -0.58 -4.49
C ASN A 157 -0.21 -1.48 -4.63
N ILE A 158 0.17 -2.08 -3.51
CA ILE A 158 1.21 -3.10 -3.40
C ILE A 158 0.58 -4.31 -2.75
N SER A 159 0.59 -5.46 -3.42
CA SER A 159 0.13 -6.72 -2.84
C SER A 159 1.29 -7.53 -2.29
N VAL A 160 1.03 -8.20 -1.18
CA VAL A 160 1.90 -9.24 -0.62
C VAL A 160 1.06 -10.51 -0.55
N ASP A 161 1.40 -11.54 -1.31
CA ASP A 161 0.62 -12.78 -1.32
C ASP A 161 0.88 -13.66 -0.08
N GLN A 162 0.20 -14.81 -0.01
CA GLN A 162 0.41 -15.77 1.09
C GLN A 162 1.81 -16.40 1.09
N GLY A 163 2.49 -16.46 -0.06
CA GLY A 163 3.90 -16.87 -0.15
C GLY A 163 4.89 -15.76 0.24
N GLY A 164 4.39 -14.58 0.59
CA GLY A 164 5.19 -13.39 0.86
C GLY A 164 5.74 -12.72 -0.41
N ALA A 165 5.32 -13.14 -1.61
CA ALA A 165 5.68 -12.47 -2.85
C ALA A 165 5.07 -11.07 -2.86
N VAL A 166 5.93 -10.08 -3.12
CA VAL A 166 5.55 -8.67 -3.19
C VAL A 166 5.34 -8.30 -4.66
N ASP A 167 4.21 -7.69 -5.00
CA ASP A 167 3.88 -7.23 -6.35
C ASP A 167 3.35 -5.79 -6.34
N PHE A 168 3.83 -4.99 -7.28
CA PHE A 168 3.36 -3.62 -7.48
C PHE A 168 2.23 -3.60 -8.50
N LEU A 169 1.03 -3.23 -8.05
CA LEU A 169 -0.19 -3.26 -8.88
C LEU A 169 -0.40 -1.96 -9.67
N GLY A 170 0.31 -0.88 -9.31
CA GLY A 170 0.21 0.42 -9.97
C GLY A 170 -0.96 1.27 -9.46
N GLU A 171 -1.37 2.24 -10.29
CA GLU A 171 -2.47 3.18 -10.00
C GLU A 171 -3.81 2.42 -9.98
N THR A 172 -4.59 2.63 -8.94
CA THR A 172 -5.92 2.06 -8.74
C THR A 172 -6.88 3.14 -8.24
N GLY A 173 -8.18 2.93 -8.41
CA GLY A 173 -9.19 3.87 -7.93
C GLY A 173 -9.57 3.70 -6.45
N ALA A 174 -9.01 2.70 -5.75
CA ALA A 174 -9.35 2.40 -4.36
C ALA A 174 -8.21 1.63 -3.69
N CYS A 175 -7.99 1.91 -2.40
CA CYS A 175 -7.14 1.12 -1.50
C CYS A 175 -7.74 -0.26 -1.14
N ASP A 176 -8.70 -0.71 -1.94
CA ASP A 176 -9.30 -2.01 -1.86
C ASP A 176 -9.86 -2.35 -3.25
N PRO A 177 -9.12 -3.06 -4.12
CA PRO A 177 -9.52 -3.22 -5.51
C PRO A 177 -10.70 -4.19 -5.69
N GLY A 178 -11.33 -4.64 -4.61
CA GLY A 178 -12.55 -5.43 -4.72
C GLY A 178 -12.81 -6.38 -3.55
N LEU A 179 -12.10 -6.26 -2.43
CA LEU A 179 -12.31 -7.11 -1.25
C LEU A 179 -13.66 -6.78 -0.63
N GLU A 180 -14.68 -7.47 -1.12
CA GLU A 180 -15.99 -7.35 -0.53
C GLU A 180 -16.06 -8.28 0.67
N VAL A 181 -16.26 -7.65 1.81
CA VAL A 181 -16.31 -8.34 3.08
C VAL A 181 -17.76 -8.77 3.32
N VAL A 182 -18.04 -10.03 3.00
CA VAL A 182 -19.36 -10.61 3.22
C VAL A 182 -19.41 -11.15 4.65
N LEU A 183 -20.30 -10.60 5.48
CA LEU A 183 -20.61 -11.18 6.77
C LEU A 183 -21.28 -12.54 6.53
N ASN A 184 -20.63 -13.62 6.98
CA ASN A 184 -21.09 -14.99 6.75
C ASN A 184 -21.37 -15.73 8.06
N SER A 185 -21.41 -15.03 9.19
CA SER A 185 -21.76 -15.66 10.46
C SER A 185 -23.18 -16.21 10.43
N ALA A 186 -23.34 -17.44 10.93
CA ALA A 186 -24.62 -18.14 11.07
C ALA A 186 -25.38 -18.47 9.77
N SER A 187 -24.79 -18.27 8.59
CA SER A 187 -25.48 -18.56 7.32
C SER A 187 -25.53 -20.06 6.99
N GLY A 188 -24.68 -20.88 7.62
CA GLY A 188 -24.46 -22.28 7.23
C GLY A 188 -23.75 -22.44 5.88
N LYS A 189 -23.24 -21.35 5.28
CA LYS A 189 -22.50 -21.36 4.01
C LYS A 189 -20.99 -21.33 4.24
N THR A 190 -20.24 -21.87 3.29
CA THR A 190 -18.78 -21.65 3.22
C THR A 190 -18.48 -20.26 2.68
N CYS A 191 -17.27 -19.73 2.93
CA CYS A 191 -16.87 -18.47 2.32
C CYS A 191 -16.72 -18.54 0.80
N ASN A 192 -16.38 -19.71 0.25
CA ASN A 192 -16.44 -19.95 -1.20
C ASN A 192 -17.86 -19.70 -1.74
N THR A 193 -18.87 -20.22 -1.06
CA THR A 193 -20.28 -20.02 -1.45
C THR A 193 -20.69 -18.55 -1.28
N ALA A 194 -20.35 -17.93 -0.14
CA ALA A 194 -20.70 -16.54 0.14
C ALA A 194 -20.07 -15.56 -0.87
N CYS A 195 -18.82 -15.81 -1.29
CA CYS A 195 -18.17 -15.02 -2.33
C CYS A 195 -18.74 -15.32 -3.72
N ALA A 196 -19.04 -16.58 -4.03
CA ALA A 196 -19.65 -16.94 -5.31
C ALA A 196 -21.03 -16.30 -5.50
N ASP A 197 -21.81 -16.13 -4.43
CA ASP A 197 -23.12 -15.46 -4.46
C ASP A 197 -23.03 -14.00 -4.93
N ILE A 198 -21.88 -13.34 -4.75
CA ILE A 198 -21.59 -11.99 -5.24
C ILE A 198 -20.68 -11.98 -6.48
N GLY A 199 -20.52 -13.13 -7.15
CA GLY A 199 -19.71 -13.26 -8.37
C GLY A 199 -18.20 -13.14 -8.16
N LYS A 200 -17.71 -13.41 -6.93
CA LYS A 200 -16.30 -13.31 -6.55
C LYS A 200 -15.75 -14.64 -6.04
N SER A 201 -14.43 -14.74 -5.94
CA SER A 201 -13.72 -15.86 -5.36
C SER A 201 -13.31 -15.56 -3.93
N CYS A 202 -13.32 -16.57 -3.05
CA CYS A 202 -12.85 -16.36 -1.68
C CYS A 202 -11.31 -16.27 -1.65
N SER A 203 -10.82 -15.19 -1.08
CA SER A 203 -9.40 -14.88 -0.88
C SER A 203 -8.94 -15.14 0.57
N GLY A 204 -9.87 -15.28 1.51
CA GLY A 204 -9.59 -15.57 2.90
C GLY A 204 -10.79 -15.37 3.82
N ILE A 205 -10.57 -15.53 5.12
CA ILE A 205 -11.55 -15.29 6.17
C ILE A 205 -10.96 -14.39 7.26
N SER A 206 -11.79 -13.59 7.94
CA SER A 206 -11.37 -12.76 9.08
C SER A 206 -12.46 -12.66 10.15
N THR A 207 -12.09 -12.26 11.38
CA THR A 207 -13.04 -12.02 12.47
C THR A 207 -13.49 -10.56 12.56
N ASN A 208 -13.02 -9.69 11.67
CA ASN A 208 -13.46 -8.30 11.60
C ASN A 208 -13.66 -7.83 10.14
N PRO A 209 -14.47 -6.76 9.93
CA PRO A 209 -14.79 -6.24 8.60
C PRO A 209 -13.62 -5.52 7.93
N LEU A 210 -12.50 -5.30 8.63
CA LEU A 210 -11.29 -4.67 8.10
C LEU A 210 -10.28 -5.72 7.55
N GLY A 211 -10.68 -6.98 7.50
CA GLY A 211 -9.85 -8.08 6.99
C GLY A 211 -8.74 -8.54 7.93
N ALA A 212 -8.74 -8.12 9.20
CA ALA A 212 -7.78 -8.56 10.19
C ALA A 212 -8.38 -9.59 11.15
N ASN A 213 -7.58 -10.59 11.53
CA ASN A 213 -7.85 -11.37 12.73
C ASN A 213 -7.63 -10.43 13.92
N GLY A 214 -8.69 -10.13 14.66
CA GLY A 214 -8.62 -9.15 15.76
C GLY A 214 -7.50 -9.52 16.74
N ARG A 215 -6.44 -8.68 16.80
CA ARG A 215 -5.53 -8.67 17.95
C ARG A 215 -6.22 -7.90 19.06
N TYR A 216 -6.46 -8.56 20.20
CA TYR A 216 -7.02 -7.90 21.37
C TYR A 216 -5.91 -7.33 22.26
N ARG A 217 -6.07 -6.08 22.72
CA ARG A 217 -5.18 -5.43 23.70
C ARG A 217 -5.94 -5.18 25.00
N ARG A 218 -5.79 -6.06 25.99
CA ARG A 218 -5.93 -5.71 27.42
C ARG A 218 -4.67 -6.12 28.17
N ARG A 219 -4.12 -5.16 28.93
CA ARG A 219 -3.14 -5.34 30.02
C ARG A 219 -2.11 -6.47 29.80
N GLY A 220 -1.32 -6.40 28.74
CA GLY A 220 -0.09 -7.19 28.62
C GLY A 220 -0.21 -8.65 28.15
N PHE A 221 -1.39 -9.12 27.75
CA PHE A 221 -1.54 -10.43 27.10
C PHE A 221 -1.63 -10.30 25.58
N PHE A 222 -0.67 -10.91 24.86
CA PHE A 222 -0.71 -11.09 23.41
C PHE A 222 -1.42 -12.41 23.08
N GLY A 223 -2.75 -12.40 23.04
CA GLY A 223 -3.52 -13.52 22.51
C GLY A 223 -4.09 -13.15 21.14
N ALA A 224 -3.63 -13.79 20.07
CA ALA A 224 -4.34 -13.72 18.80
C ALA A 224 -5.64 -14.52 18.94
N CYS A 225 -6.79 -13.89 18.70
CA CYS A 225 -8.06 -14.61 18.60
C CYS A 225 -8.08 -15.33 17.23
N GLN A 226 -7.33 -16.42 17.10
CA GLN A 226 -7.28 -17.25 15.89
C GLN A 226 -8.42 -18.27 15.85
N THR A 227 -9.66 -17.83 16.06
CA THR A 227 -10.81 -18.73 15.93
C THR A 227 -11.92 -18.09 15.10
N PRO A 228 -12.33 -18.71 13.97
CA PRO A 228 -11.90 -20.04 13.52
C PRO A 228 -10.57 -20.02 12.74
N VAL A 229 -9.73 -21.03 12.98
CA VAL A 229 -8.75 -21.50 11.98
C VAL A 229 -9.58 -22.14 10.87
N GLY A 230 -9.90 -21.38 9.83
CA GLY A 230 -10.77 -21.82 8.76
C GLY A 230 -10.16 -21.45 7.41
N THR A 231 -10.54 -22.22 6.40
CA THR A 231 -10.24 -21.88 5.02
C THR A 231 -11.49 -21.34 4.36
N CYS A 232 -11.38 -20.87 3.12
CA CYS A 232 -12.55 -20.50 2.34
C CYS A 232 -13.59 -21.62 2.19
N GLY A 233 -13.19 -22.89 2.35
CA GLY A 233 -14.08 -24.05 2.32
C GLY A 233 -14.72 -24.43 3.67
N THR A 234 -14.35 -23.77 4.77
CA THR A 234 -14.93 -24.06 6.08
C THR A 234 -16.37 -23.53 6.14
N THR A 235 -17.31 -24.39 6.52
CA THR A 235 -18.71 -23.98 6.75
C THR A 235 -18.80 -23.10 7.98
N MET A 236 -19.36 -21.90 7.82
CA MET A 236 -19.44 -20.94 8.91
C MET A 236 -20.70 -21.21 9.73
N ILE A 237 -20.50 -21.66 10.97
CA ILE A 237 -21.55 -21.81 11.97
C ILE A 237 -21.57 -20.58 12.87
N ASP A 238 -22.74 -20.26 13.44
CA ASP A 238 -22.82 -19.23 14.46
C ASP A 238 -21.92 -19.63 15.64
N GLN A 239 -20.95 -18.78 15.96
CA GLN A 239 -19.95 -19.01 17.00
C GLN A 239 -20.58 -18.63 18.37
N VAL A 240 -21.81 -19.09 18.64
CA VAL A 240 -22.55 -18.79 19.86
C VAL A 240 -21.78 -19.35 21.06
N GLY A 241 -21.20 -18.46 21.87
CA GLY A 241 -20.45 -18.80 23.08
C GLY A 241 -18.93 -18.86 22.91
N SER A 242 -18.40 -18.58 21.72
CA SER A 242 -16.95 -18.51 21.50
C SER A 242 -16.43 -17.17 22.01
N ASN A 243 -15.78 -17.23 23.18
CA ASN A 243 -15.21 -16.05 23.82
C ASN A 243 -13.71 -16.00 23.55
N CYS A 244 -13.24 -14.90 22.96
CA CYS A 244 -11.83 -14.58 23.01
C CYS A 244 -11.55 -13.72 24.23
N SER A 245 -10.94 -14.30 25.27
CA SER A 245 -10.60 -13.58 26.51
C SER A 245 -11.80 -12.85 27.14
N GLY A 246 -13.00 -13.46 27.09
CA GLY A 246 -14.23 -12.90 27.66
C GLY A 246 -14.98 -11.92 26.77
N ILE A 247 -14.58 -11.76 25.50
CA ILE A 247 -15.33 -11.01 24.50
C ILE A 247 -15.99 -11.98 23.52
N PRO A 248 -17.32 -11.90 23.34
CA PRO A 248 -18.02 -12.67 22.32
C PRO A 248 -17.57 -12.25 20.92
N ILE A 249 -17.18 -13.24 20.10
CA ILE A 249 -16.88 -13.02 18.69
C ILE A 249 -18.21 -13.07 17.93
N TYR A 250 -18.64 -11.92 17.38
CA TYR A 250 -19.97 -11.79 16.79
C TYR A 250 -20.07 -12.26 15.33
N GLY A 251 -18.97 -12.67 14.70
CA GLY A 251 -19.06 -13.32 13.42
C GLY A 251 -17.75 -13.53 12.68
N THR A 252 -17.85 -14.22 11.55
CA THR A 252 -16.75 -14.37 10.60
C THR A 252 -17.11 -13.73 9.27
N TYR A 253 -16.13 -13.07 8.70
CA TYR A 253 -16.19 -12.31 7.48
C TYR A 253 -15.45 -13.08 6.39
N CYS A 254 -16.08 -13.23 5.24
CA CYS A 254 -15.45 -13.77 4.04
C CYS A 254 -14.85 -12.64 3.24
N ARG A 255 -13.60 -12.82 2.80
CA ARG A 255 -12.91 -11.87 1.95
C ARG A 255 -13.08 -12.30 0.49
N CYS A 256 -13.83 -11.55 -0.30
CA CYS A 256 -14.17 -11.95 -1.66
C CYS A 256 -13.47 -11.05 -2.68
N LEU A 257 -12.73 -11.61 -3.63
CA LEU A 257 -12.04 -10.93 -4.74
C LEU A 257 -12.56 -11.42 -6.10
#